data_AF-L8PHP5-F1
#
_entry.id   AF-L8PHP5-F1
#
_cell.length_a   1.000
_cell.length_b   1.000
_cell.length_c   1.000
_cell.angle_alpha   90.00
_cell.angle_beta   90.00
_cell.angle_gamma   90.00
#
_symmetry.space_group_name_H-M   'P 1'
#
loop_
_entity.id
_entity.type
_entity.pdbx_description
1 polymer ?
#
loop_
_entity_poly.entity_id
_entity_poly.type
_entity_poly.pdbx_seq_one_letter_code
_entity_poly.pdbx_strand_id
1 'polypeptide(L)'
;MNDDATKGVRRIAVLGEMLELGDEAAKAHWDVGRMAGEYGVDFVIAVGEDMAKQLALGAADAGVDSAIVKDNSTATALLEKLLRPDDVVLIKGSRGGMRWQIAQALTGQEITGILS
;
A
#
# COMPACT_ATOMS: atom_id res chain seq x y z
N MET A 1 -19.33 -0.04 -27.75
CA MET A 1 -17.91 0.23 -28.05
C MET A 1 -17.22 0.21 -26.71
N ASN A 2 -16.46 -0.85 -26.42
CA ASN A 2 -15.81 -1.04 -25.11
C ASN A 2 -14.42 -0.38 -25.16
N ASP A 3 -14.25 0.72 -24.44
CA ASP A 3 -12.98 1.43 -24.24
C ASP A 3 -12.07 0.77 -23.19
N ASP A 4 -12.12 -0.57 -23.07
CA ASP A 4 -11.37 -1.31 -22.04
C ASP A 4 -9.93 -1.66 -22.48
N ALA A 5 -9.53 -1.23 -23.68
CA ALA A 5 -8.29 -1.66 -24.32
C ALA A 5 -7.05 -0.78 -23.99
N THR A 6 -7.15 0.19 -23.08
CA THR A 6 -6.03 1.12 -22.79
C THR A 6 -5.66 1.29 -21.32
N LYS A 7 -6.34 0.63 -20.36
CA LYS A 7 -5.83 0.61 -18.98
C LYS A 7 -4.82 -0.52 -18.84
N GLY A 8 -3.54 -0.17 -18.75
CA GLY A 8 -2.50 -1.11 -18.37
C GLY A 8 -2.80 -1.77 -17.01
N VAL A 9 -2.04 -2.82 -16.68
CA VAL A 9 -2.09 -3.53 -15.39
C VAL A 9 -2.31 -2.56 -14.22
N ARG A 10 -3.36 -2.80 -13.43
CA ARG A 10 -3.68 -1.99 -12.26
C ARG A 10 -2.65 -2.23 -11.16
N ARG A 11 -2.08 -1.15 -10.64
CA ARG A 11 -1.01 -1.14 -9.64
C ARG A 11 -1.58 -0.71 -8.30
N ILE A 12 -1.47 -1.59 -7.31
CA ILE A 12 -1.94 -1.35 -5.95
C ILE A 12 -0.71 -1.27 -5.03
N ALA A 13 -0.60 -0.22 -4.22
CA ALA A 13 0.45 -0.10 -3.23
C ALA A 13 -0.13 -0.24 -1.81
N VAL A 14 0.36 -1.22 -1.06
CA VAL A 14 0.06 -1.41 0.36
C VAL A 14 1.22 -0.82 1.15
N LEU A 15 1.00 0.35 1.73
CA LEU A 15 2.03 1.17 2.34
C LEU A 15 1.78 1.28 3.84
N GLY A 16 2.76 0.89 4.63
CA GLY A 16 2.69 1.07 6.07
C GLY A 16 3.64 2.14 6.59
N GLU A 17 3.39 2.55 7.83
CA GLU A 17 4.17 3.59 8.50
C GLU A 17 5.68 3.30 8.53
N MET A 18 6.46 4.35 8.26
CA MET A 18 7.90 4.44 8.37
C MET A 18 8.27 4.91 9.78
N LEU A 19 9.20 4.23 10.41
CA LEU A 19 9.63 4.51 11.78
C LEU A 19 10.88 5.39 11.79
N GLU A 20 11.21 5.96 12.96
CA GLU A 20 12.47 6.69 13.22
C GLU A 20 12.66 7.98 12.40
N LEU A 21 11.56 8.61 11.94
CA LEU A 21 11.60 9.84 11.16
C LEU A 21 11.53 11.14 11.99
N GLY A 22 11.20 11.05 13.28
CA GLY A 22 11.07 12.22 14.15
C GLY A 22 10.05 13.23 13.63
N ASP A 23 10.40 14.52 13.70
CA ASP A 23 9.52 15.64 13.34
C ASP A 23 9.14 15.66 11.84
N GLU A 24 9.93 15.02 10.99
CA GLU A 24 9.69 14.94 9.53
C GLU A 24 8.72 13.81 9.15
N ALA A 25 8.24 13.01 10.12
CA ALA A 25 7.40 11.85 9.86
C ALA A 25 6.17 12.21 9.01
N ALA A 26 5.42 13.25 9.38
CA ALA A 26 4.19 13.59 8.67
C ALA A 26 4.46 13.94 7.21
N LYS A 27 5.45 14.82 6.97
CA LYS A 27 5.83 15.23 5.62
C LYS A 27 6.35 14.06 4.78
N ALA A 28 7.23 13.24 5.33
CA ALA A 28 7.79 12.10 4.61
C ALA A 28 6.72 11.07 4.21
N HIS A 29 5.74 10.80 5.08
CA HIS A 29 4.61 9.92 4.73
C HIS A 29 3.72 10.51 3.65
N TRP A 30 3.44 11.81 3.73
CA TRP A 30 2.69 12.51 2.68
C TRP A 30 3.43 12.48 1.33
N ASP A 31 4.74 12.77 1.33
CA ASP A 31 5.57 12.73 0.11
C ASP A 31 5.56 11.32 -0.52
N VAL A 32 5.63 10.26 0.29
CA VAL A 32 5.52 8.87 -0.20
C VAL A 32 4.15 8.57 -0.79
N GLY A 33 3.08 9.04 -0.15
CA GLY A 33 1.73 8.93 -0.71
C GLY A 33 1.62 9.61 -2.07
N ARG A 34 2.14 10.83 -2.18
CA ARG A 34 2.13 11.63 -3.41
C ARG A 34 2.94 10.97 -4.53
N MET A 35 4.12 10.45 -4.21
CA MET A 35 4.97 9.71 -5.15
C MET A 35 4.23 8.50 -5.75
N ALA A 36 3.33 7.83 -5.01
CA ALA A 36 2.57 6.72 -5.56
C ALA A 36 1.82 7.13 -6.84
N GLY A 37 1.18 8.30 -6.85
CA GLY A 37 0.51 8.82 -8.05
C GLY A 37 1.49 9.23 -9.16
N GLU A 38 2.60 9.86 -8.82
CA GLU A 38 3.65 10.23 -9.78
C GLU A 38 4.22 9.01 -10.52
N TYR A 39 4.28 7.85 -9.86
CA TYR A 39 4.75 6.59 -10.43
C TYR A 39 3.63 5.71 -11.00
N GLY A 40 2.40 6.22 -11.13
CA GLY A 40 1.29 5.54 -11.79
C GLY A 40 0.66 4.41 -10.97
N VAL A 41 0.69 4.50 -9.64
CA VAL A 41 -0.13 3.65 -8.76
C VAL A 41 -1.60 4.06 -8.90
N ASP A 42 -2.47 3.07 -9.08
CA ASP A 42 -3.91 3.28 -9.26
C ASP A 42 -4.68 3.28 -7.92
N PHE A 43 -4.13 2.62 -6.89
CA PHE A 43 -4.76 2.54 -5.58
C PHE A 43 -3.74 2.40 -4.43
N VAL A 44 -3.92 3.15 -3.35
CA VAL A 44 -3.09 3.06 -2.14
C VAL A 44 -3.89 2.51 -0.95
N ILE A 45 -3.41 1.43 -0.33
CA ILE A 45 -3.88 0.94 0.97
C ILE A 45 -2.85 1.36 2.02
N ALA A 46 -3.19 2.37 2.82
CA ALA A 46 -2.36 2.83 3.92
C ALA A 46 -2.65 2.03 5.19
N VAL A 47 -1.65 1.33 5.73
CA VAL A 47 -1.77 0.42 6.88
C VAL A 47 -1.13 1.04 8.13
N GLY A 48 -1.94 1.35 9.14
CA GLY A 48 -1.48 1.92 10.40
C GLY A 48 -2.51 2.85 11.03
N GLU A 49 -2.03 3.80 11.83
CA GLU A 49 -2.88 4.74 12.57
C GLU A 49 -2.68 6.17 12.05
N ASP A 50 -1.86 6.97 12.72
CA ASP A 50 -1.79 8.41 12.46
C ASP A 50 -0.95 8.77 11.24
N MET A 51 0.16 8.08 11.00
CA MET A 51 0.99 8.36 9.83
C MET A 51 0.44 7.71 8.57
N ALA A 52 -0.36 6.65 8.70
CA ALA A 52 -1.12 6.08 7.58
C ALA A 52 -2.07 7.11 6.94
N LYS A 53 -2.64 8.03 7.73
CA LYS A 53 -3.45 9.13 7.20
C LYS A 53 -2.65 10.03 6.25
N GLN A 54 -1.38 10.31 6.57
CA GLN A 54 -0.54 11.16 5.72
C GLN A 54 -0.22 10.50 4.38
N LEU A 55 0.01 9.17 4.37
CA LEU A 55 0.13 8.39 3.12
C LEU A 55 -1.11 8.53 2.24
N ALA A 56 -2.30 8.35 2.82
CA ALA A 56 -3.56 8.47 2.09
C ALA A 56 -3.82 9.90 1.58
N LEU A 57 -3.50 10.92 2.39
CA LEU A 57 -3.62 12.33 1.99
C LEU A 57 -2.68 12.67 0.83
N GLY A 58 -1.44 12.19 0.85
CA GLY A 58 -0.50 12.39 -0.25
C GLY A 58 -0.96 11.70 -1.54
N ALA A 59 -1.47 10.47 -1.44
CA ALA A 59 -2.05 9.75 -2.57
C ALA A 59 -3.24 10.50 -3.16
N ALA A 60 -4.15 10.99 -2.31
CA ALA A 60 -5.31 11.76 -2.74
C ALA A 60 -4.91 13.09 -3.42
N ASP A 61 -3.87 13.77 -2.91
CA ASP A 61 -3.31 14.99 -3.53
C ASP A 61 -2.79 14.72 -4.95
N ALA A 62 -2.22 13.53 -5.19
CA ALA A 62 -1.79 13.08 -6.50
C ALA A 62 -2.93 12.46 -7.35
N GLY A 63 -4.18 12.53 -6.90
CA GLY A 63 -5.34 12.00 -7.62
C GLY A 63 -5.49 10.48 -7.60
N VAL A 64 -4.87 9.80 -6.63
CA VAL A 64 -4.93 8.34 -6.45
C VAL A 64 -5.97 7.98 -5.40
N ASP A 65 -6.84 7.02 -5.73
CA ASP A 65 -7.79 6.46 -4.77
C ASP A 65 -7.04 5.79 -3.62
N SER A 66 -7.52 5.98 -2.39
CA SER A 66 -6.87 5.39 -1.22
C SER A 66 -7.85 4.90 -0.15
N ALA A 67 -7.38 3.94 0.64
CA ALA A 67 -8.06 3.45 1.83
C ALA A 67 -7.08 3.40 3.00
N ILE A 68 -7.56 3.71 4.20
CA ILE A 68 -6.80 3.58 5.45
C ILE A 68 -7.34 2.36 6.19
N VAL A 69 -6.46 1.46 6.60
CA VAL A 69 -6.80 0.27 7.38
C VAL A 69 -5.87 0.15 8.58
N LYS A 70 -6.40 -0.43 9.67
CA LYS A 70 -5.68 -0.48 10.94
C LYS A 70 -4.47 -1.42 10.92
N ASP A 71 -4.61 -2.57 10.29
CA ASP A 71 -3.66 -3.67 10.43
C ASP A 71 -3.56 -4.55 9.17
N ASN A 72 -2.60 -5.48 9.20
CA ASN A 72 -2.35 -6.42 8.11
C ASN A 72 -3.57 -7.29 7.80
N SER A 73 -4.36 -7.69 8.81
CA SER A 73 -5.56 -8.52 8.62
C SER A 73 -6.63 -7.77 7.82
N THR A 74 -6.89 -6.53 8.20
CA THR A 74 -7.85 -5.66 7.51
C THR A 74 -7.38 -5.32 6.09
N ALA A 75 -6.07 -5.12 5.90
CA ALA A 75 -5.47 -4.92 4.58
C ALA A 75 -5.65 -6.15 3.68
N THR A 76 -5.39 -7.36 4.20
CA THR A 76 -5.59 -8.62 3.47
C THR A 76 -7.05 -8.79 3.07
N ALA A 77 -7.99 -8.61 4.01
CA ALA A 77 -9.42 -8.76 3.73
C ALA A 77 -9.94 -7.74 2.70
N LEU A 78 -9.34 -6.54 2.65
CA LEU A 78 -9.65 -5.56 1.62
C LEU A 78 -9.07 -5.99 0.26
N LEU A 79 -7.83 -6.46 0.22
CA LEU A 79 -7.19 -6.95 -1.01
C LEU A 79 -7.94 -8.13 -1.60
N GLU A 80 -8.35 -9.11 -0.80
CA GLU A 80 -9.13 -10.27 -1.27
C GLU A 80 -10.43 -9.87 -1.99
N LYS A 81 -11.04 -8.75 -1.59
CA LYS A 81 -12.25 -8.21 -2.23
C LYS A 81 -11.94 -7.32 -3.43
N LEU A 82 -10.80 -6.63 -3.39
CA LEU A 82 -10.43 -5.63 -4.39
C LEU A 82 -9.75 -6.26 -5.61
N LEU A 83 -8.92 -7.29 -5.39
CA LEU A 83 -8.02 -7.84 -6.39
C LEU A 83 -8.76 -8.45 -7.58
N ARG A 84 -8.15 -8.29 -8.75
CA ARG A 84 -8.58 -8.81 -10.04
C ARG A 84 -7.39 -9.55 -10.68
N PRO A 85 -7.65 -10.44 -11.64
CA PRO A 85 -6.59 -10.98 -12.48
C PRO A 85 -5.71 -9.86 -13.06
N ASP A 86 -4.41 -10.14 -13.15
CA ASP A 86 -3.37 -9.25 -13.67
C ASP A 86 -3.06 -7.99 -12.84
N ASP A 87 -3.67 -7.79 -11.67
CA ASP A 87 -3.23 -6.74 -10.74
C ASP A 87 -1.78 -6.97 -10.27
N VAL A 88 -1.06 -5.87 -10.06
CA VAL A 88 0.26 -5.87 -9.41
C VAL A 88 0.15 -5.21 -8.05
N VAL A 89 0.60 -5.91 -7.01
CA VAL A 89 0.60 -5.41 -5.63
C VAL A 89 2.03 -5.21 -5.14
N LEU A 90 2.36 -3.98 -4.75
CA LEU A 90 3.56 -3.67 -3.98
C LEU A 90 3.19 -3.64 -2.50
N ILE A 91 3.90 -4.39 -1.67
CA ILE A 91 3.74 -4.34 -0.21
C ILE A 91 5.01 -3.77 0.40
N LYS A 92 4.88 -2.64 1.11
CA LYS A 92 6.03 -1.97 1.74
C LYS A 92 5.68 -1.49 3.15
N GLY A 93 6.61 -1.71 4.08
CA GLY A 93 6.63 -1.02 5.36
C GLY A 93 7.89 -1.31 6.16
N SER A 94 7.90 -0.91 7.43
CA SER A 94 8.98 -1.21 8.37
C SER A 94 8.96 -2.69 8.80
N ARG A 95 10.09 -3.17 9.34
CA ARG A 95 10.18 -4.52 9.91
C ARG A 95 9.20 -4.73 11.06
N GLY A 96 9.08 -3.73 11.95
CA GLY A 96 8.16 -3.79 13.09
C GLY A 96 6.69 -3.93 12.68
N GLY A 97 6.32 -3.42 11.51
CA GLY A 97 4.98 -3.56 10.97
C GLY A 97 4.66 -4.90 10.31
N MET A 98 5.66 -5.76 10.10
CA MET A 98 5.50 -7.12 9.58
C MET A 98 4.65 -7.26 8.31
N ARG A 99 4.68 -6.29 7.40
CA ARG A 99 3.75 -6.22 6.24
C ARG A 99 3.87 -7.42 5.30
N TRP A 100 4.97 -8.16 5.35
CA TRP A 100 5.15 -9.43 4.63
C TRP A 100 4.03 -10.44 4.91
N GLN A 101 3.37 -10.37 6.08
CA GLN A 101 2.25 -11.24 6.43
C GLN A 101 1.09 -11.12 5.45
N ILE A 102 0.92 -9.94 4.84
CA ILE A 102 -0.09 -9.70 3.80
C ILE A 102 0.25 -10.53 2.56
N ALA A 103 1.51 -10.48 2.11
CA ALA A 103 1.97 -11.27 0.97
C ALA A 103 1.85 -12.78 1.23
N GLN A 104 2.24 -13.22 2.43
CA GLN A 104 2.11 -14.62 2.85
C GLN A 104 0.65 -15.07 2.86
N ALA A 105 -0.27 -14.27 3.39
CA ALA A 105 -1.69 -14.60 3.43
C ALA A 105 -2.28 -14.74 2.02
N LEU A 106 -1.89 -13.87 1.08
CA LEU A 106 -2.40 -13.89 -0.30
C LEU A 106 -1.80 -15.00 -1.16
N THR A 107 -0.55 -15.40 -0.91
CA THR A 107 0.19 -16.32 -1.79
C THR A 107 0.34 -17.73 -1.22
N GLY A 108 0.16 -17.91 0.09
CA GLY A 108 0.47 -19.15 0.79
C GLY A 108 1.97 -19.49 0.83
N GLN A 109 2.85 -18.59 0.38
CA GLN A 109 4.29 -18.83 0.34
C GLN A 109 4.92 -18.72 1.74
N GLU A 110 5.87 -19.61 2.03
CA GLU A 110 6.69 -19.48 3.23
C GLU A 110 7.66 -18.31 3.15
N ILE A 111 7.94 -17.71 4.31
CA ILE A 111 8.87 -16.60 4.42
C ILE A 111 10.22 -17.12 4.84
N THR A 112 11.23 -16.86 4.02
CA THR A 112 12.61 -17.21 4.27
C THR A 112 13.43 -15.97 4.63
N GLY A 113 14.38 -16.11 5.57
CA GLY A 113 15.41 -15.08 5.81
C GLY A 113 15.02 -13.82 6.60
N ILE A 114 13.82 -13.75 7.19
CA ILE A 114 13.39 -12.57 8.01
C ILE A 114 13.68 -12.75 9.51
N LEU A 115 13.94 -13.99 9.97
CA LEU A 115 14.15 -14.34 11.39
C LEU A 115 15.58 -14.75 11.74
N SER A 116 16.57 -14.43 10.89
CA SER A 116 18.00 -14.63 11.21
C SER A 116 18.56 -13.48 12.04
#